data_AF-A0A2H3J152-F1
#
_entry.id   AF-A0A2H3J152-F1
#
_cell.length_a   1.000
_cell.length_b   1.000
_cell.length_c   1.000
_cell.angle_alpha   90.00
_cell.angle_beta   90.00
_cell.angle_gamma   90.00
#
_symmetry.space_group_name_H-M   'P 1'
#
loop_
_entity.id
_entity.type
_entity.pdbx_description
1 polymer ?
#
loop_
_entity_poly.entity_id
_entity_poly.type
_entity_poly.pdbx_seq_one_letter_code
_entity_poly.pdbx_strand_id
1 'polypeptide(L)'
;MIPAIAQEYLKEIVHREMPEGLKKYMELELFPQIHMKVGQGISLRTARDWLRCEGFRYIEHKKSLYYNGHERPDVVKYHQEFFLPTMAQHRK
;
A
#
# COMPACT_ATOMS: atom_id res chain seq x y z
N MET A 1 8.48 0.90 16.06
CA MET A 1 8.60 -0.46 15.52
C MET A 1 7.20 -1.07 15.58
N ILE A 2 6.67 -1.62 14.49
CA ILE A 2 5.41 -2.37 14.55
C ILE A 2 5.71 -3.66 15.34
N PRO A 3 4.91 -4.04 16.35
CA PRO A 3 5.12 -5.28 17.07
C PRO A 3 5.11 -6.49 16.12
N ALA A 4 5.93 -7.51 16.37
CA ALA A 4 6.02 -8.71 15.53
C ALA A 4 4.64 -9.35 15.25
N ILE A 5 3.78 -9.36 16.26
CA ILE A 5 2.39 -9.84 16.19
C ILE A 5 1.59 -9.09 15.11
N ALA A 6 1.73 -7.76 15.02
CA ALA A 6 1.02 -6.96 14.04
C ALA A 6 1.57 -7.18 12.61
N GLN A 7 2.86 -7.48 12.45
CA GLN A 7 3.40 -7.88 11.15
C GLN A 7 2.87 -9.23 10.69
N GLU A 8 2.76 -10.20 11.60
CA GLU A 8 2.21 -11.52 11.33
C GLU A 8 0.72 -11.43 10.95
N TYR A 9 -0.06 -10.65 11.70
CA TYR A 9 -1.46 -10.37 11.40
C TYR A 9 -1.65 -9.75 10.00
N LEU A 10 -0.84 -8.75 9.63
CA LEU A 10 -0.90 -8.14 8.30
C LEU A 10 -0.56 -9.12 7.18
N LYS A 11 0.40 -10.02 7.41
CA LYS A 11 0.73 -11.07 6.44
C LYS A 11 -0.43 -12.05 6.28
N GLU A 12 -1.10 -12.42 7.36
CA GLU A 12 -2.27 -13.29 7.32
C GLU A 12 -3.40 -12.66 6.49
N ILE A 13 -3.73 -11.39 6.76
CA ILE A 13 -4.77 -10.66 6.00
C ILE A 13 -4.44 -10.67 4.49
N VAL A 14 -3.23 -10.28 4.12
CA VAL A 14 -2.86 -10.12 2.71
C VAL A 14 -2.81 -11.45 1.97
N HIS A 15 -2.32 -12.51 2.62
CA HIS A 15 -2.10 -13.80 1.96
C HIS A 15 -3.30 -14.75 2.00
N ARG A 16 -4.20 -14.56 2.96
CA ARG A 16 -5.33 -15.47 3.22
C ARG A 16 -6.67 -14.76 3.14
N GLU A 17 -6.95 -13.82 4.05
CA GLU A 17 -8.28 -13.22 4.17
C GLU A 17 -8.69 -12.46 2.91
N MET A 18 -7.79 -11.66 2.34
CA MET A 18 -8.07 -10.87 1.13
C MET A 18 -8.38 -11.74 -0.10
N PRO A 19 -7.54 -12.74 -0.48
CA PRO A 19 -7.88 -13.65 -1.58
C PRO A 19 -9.20 -14.41 -1.38
N GLU A 20 -9.49 -14.85 -0.15
CA GLU A 20 -10.75 -15.52 0.19
C GLU A 20 -11.95 -14.57 0.04
N GLY A 21 -11.80 -13.33 0.53
CA GLY A 21 -12.79 -12.27 0.42
C GLY A 21 -13.08 -11.90 -1.03
N LEU A 22 -12.04 -11.72 -1.85
CA LEU A 22 -12.19 -11.42 -3.28
C LEU A 22 -12.91 -12.55 -4.00
N LYS A 23 -12.50 -13.80 -3.78
CA LYS A 23 -13.17 -14.98 -4.36
C LYS A 23 -14.67 -15.00 -3.99
N LYS A 24 -14.99 -14.79 -2.71
CA LYS A 24 -16.37 -14.77 -2.22
C LYS A 24 -17.20 -13.66 -2.87
N TYR A 25 -16.67 -12.43 -2.91
CA TYR A 25 -17.34 -11.29 -3.54
C TYR A 25 -17.62 -11.55 -5.02
N MET A 26 -16.63 -12.10 -5.73
CA MET A 26 -16.78 -12.41 -7.14
C MET A 26 -17.87 -13.43 -7.41
N GLU A 27 -17.91 -14.50 -6.62
CA GLU A 27 -18.82 -15.62 -6.84
C GLU A 27 -20.25 -15.33 -6.37
N LEU A 28 -20.41 -14.60 -5.28
CA LEU A 28 -21.72 -14.36 -4.66
C LEU A 28 -22.38 -13.06 -5.12
N GLU A 29 -21.61 -12.04 -5.50
CA GLU A 29 -22.16 -10.73 -5.86
C GLU A 29 -21.87 -10.38 -7.32
N LEU A 30 -20.58 -10.33 -7.70
CA LEU A 30 -20.20 -9.79 -9.01
C LEU A 30 -20.72 -10.65 -10.16
N PHE A 31 -20.44 -11.96 -10.18
CA PHE A 31 -20.84 -12.86 -11.27
C PHE A 31 -22.35 -12.93 -11.46
N PRO A 32 -23.18 -13.06 -10.39
CA PRO A 32 -24.62 -12.94 -10.53
C PRO A 32 -25.06 -11.58 -11.08
N GLN A 33 -24.49 -10.47 -10.60
CA GLN A 33 -24.85 -9.12 -11.02
C GLN A 33 -24.60 -8.89 -12.53
N ILE A 34 -23.50 -9.42 -13.07
CA ILE A 34 -23.18 -9.32 -14.49
C ILE A 34 -23.76 -10.47 -15.33
N HIS A 35 -24.62 -11.31 -14.75
CA HIS A 35 -25.22 -12.48 -15.40
C HIS A 35 -24.21 -13.46 -16.00
N MET A 36 -23.00 -13.53 -15.42
CA MET A 36 -21.96 -14.45 -15.87
C MET A 36 -22.13 -15.81 -15.20
N LYS A 37 -22.38 -16.85 -16.00
CA LYS A 37 -22.45 -18.23 -15.52
C LYS A 37 -21.05 -18.82 -15.43
N VAL A 38 -20.52 -18.95 -14.22
CA VAL A 38 -19.22 -19.57 -13.97
C VAL A 38 -19.43 -20.94 -13.32
N GLY A 39 -18.93 -22.01 -13.96
CA GLY A 39 -19.17 -23.37 -13.49
C GLY A 39 -18.54 -23.69 -12.13
N GLN A 40 -17.33 -23.20 -11.86
CA GLN A 40 -16.61 -23.43 -10.59
C GLN A 40 -16.01 -22.15 -9.97
N GLY A 41 -16.52 -20.98 -10.37
CA GLY A 41 -16.01 -19.70 -9.91
C GLY A 41 -14.52 -19.50 -10.24
N ILE A 42 -13.80 -18.74 -9.41
CA ILE A 42 -12.36 -18.53 -9.55
C ILE A 42 -11.56 -19.31 -8.51
N SER A 43 -10.34 -19.71 -8.87
CA SER A 43 -9.45 -20.34 -7.90
C SER A 43 -8.88 -19.30 -6.93
N LEU A 44 -8.52 -19.73 -5.72
CA LEU A 44 -7.80 -18.88 -4.76
C LEU A 44 -6.45 -18.37 -5.31
N ARG A 45 -5.81 -19.17 -6.17
CA ARG A 45 -4.58 -18.75 -6.86
C ARG A 45 -4.84 -17.56 -7.77
N THR A 46 -5.92 -17.62 -8.56
CA THR A 46 -6.35 -16.52 -9.44
C THR A 46 -6.63 -15.25 -8.64
N ALA A 47 -7.39 -15.36 -7.54
CA ALA A 47 -7.67 -14.22 -6.66
C ALA A 47 -6.39 -13.57 -6.11
N ARG A 48 -5.43 -14.39 -5.67
CA ARG A 48 -4.13 -13.92 -5.16
C ARG A 48 -3.30 -13.23 -6.24
N ASP A 49 -3.27 -13.79 -7.44
CA ASP A 49 -2.52 -13.22 -8.57
C ASP A 49 -3.09 -11.86 -8.99
N TRP A 50 -4.42 -11.71 -9.01
CA TRP A 50 -5.08 -10.44 -9.31
C TRP A 50 -4.80 -9.37 -8.25
N LEU A 51 -4.93 -9.70 -6.96
CA LEU A 51 -4.56 -8.80 -5.88
C LEU A 51 -3.09 -8.34 -6.00
N ARG A 52 -2.20 -9.25 -6.41
CA ARG A 52 -0.79 -8.92 -6.65
C ARG A 52 -0.60 -7.94 -7.80
N CYS A 53 -1.34 -8.12 -8.89
CA CYS A 53 -1.33 -7.21 -10.06
C CYS A 53 -1.86 -5.82 -9.70
N GLU A 54 -2.91 -5.74 -8.88
CA GLU A 54 -3.49 -4.49 -8.38
C GLU A 54 -2.64 -3.83 -7.27
N GLY A 55 -1.50 -4.42 -6.90
CA GLY A 55 -0.56 -3.84 -5.94
C GLY A 55 -0.86 -4.16 -4.48
N PHE A 56 -1.85 -4.99 -4.18
CA PHE A 56 -2.14 -5.50 -2.84
C PHE A 56 -1.11 -6.56 -2.41
N ARG A 57 0.12 -6.09 -2.18
CA ARG A 57 1.22 -6.88 -1.64
C ARG A 57 1.55 -6.37 -0.24
N TYR A 58 2.00 -7.28 0.62
CA TYR A 58 2.61 -6.87 1.87
C TYR A 58 3.86 -6.04 1.56
N ILE A 59 3.87 -4.77 1.99
CA ILE A 59 5.01 -3.87 1.87
C ILE A 59 5.42 -3.49 3.28
N GLU A 60 6.65 -3.81 3.65
CA GLU A 60 7.21 -3.35 4.92
C GLU A 60 7.55 -1.87 4.79
N HIS A 61 6.69 -1.00 5.33
CA HIS A 61 6.95 0.43 5.34
C HIS A 61 8.03 0.77 6.37
N LYS A 62 9.28 0.90 5.92
CA LYS A 62 10.36 1.43 6.74
C LYS A 62 10.19 2.95 6.85
N LYS A 63 9.86 3.46 8.04
CA LYS A 63 9.65 4.90 8.34
C LYS A 63 10.88 5.82 8.11
N SER A 64 11.90 5.36 7.38
CA SER A 64 13.16 6.08 7.19
C SER A 64 13.47 6.42 5.73
N LEU A 65 12.57 6.16 4.78
CA LEU A 65 12.79 6.54 3.39
C LEU A 65 11.87 7.70 3.03
N TYR A 66 12.35 8.92 3.28
CA TYR A 66 11.80 10.07 2.55
C TYR A 66 12.15 9.82 1.08
N TYR A 67 11.14 9.60 0.24
CA TYR A 67 11.29 9.67 -1.21
C TYR A 67 11.65 11.12 -1.54
N ASN A 68 12.95 11.44 -1.46
CA ASN A 68 13.76 12.55 -1.98
C ASN A 68 13.09 13.85 -2.49
N GLY A 69 11.93 14.24 -1.95
CA GLY A 69 11.36 15.56 -2.13
C GLY A 69 12.23 16.64 -1.49
N HIS A 70 12.99 16.27 -0.45
CA HIS A 70 14.01 17.10 0.17
C HIS A 70 15.24 17.35 -0.70
N GLU A 71 15.49 16.51 -1.71
CA GLU A 71 16.61 16.69 -2.64
C GLU A 71 16.19 17.43 -3.92
N ARG A 72 14.90 17.79 -4.07
CA ARG A 72 14.47 18.55 -5.23
C ARG A 72 15.20 19.90 -5.26
N PRO A 73 15.71 20.34 -6.42
CA PRO A 73 16.53 21.55 -6.50
C PRO A 73 15.82 22.81 -5.98
N ASP A 74 14.50 22.91 -6.18
CA ASP A 74 13.68 24.02 -5.69
C ASP A 74 13.58 24.05 -4.16
N VAL A 75 13.36 22.89 -3.54
CA VAL A 75 13.28 22.74 -2.08
C VAL A 75 14.63 23.01 -1.43
N VAL A 76 15.72 22.47 -1.99
CA VAL A 76 17.08 22.71 -1.49
C VAL A 76 17.44 24.19 -1.60
N LYS A 77 17.15 24.82 -2.75
CA LYS A 77 17.41 26.24 -2.97
C LYS A 77 16.67 27.11 -1.96
N TYR A 78 15.37 26.89 -1.79
CA TYR A 78 14.57 27.63 -0.81
C TYR A 78 15.09 27.44 0.62
N HIS A 79 15.42 26.20 0.99
CA HIS A 79 15.93 25.88 2.32
C HIS A 79 17.25 26.60 2.61
N GLN A 80 18.19 26.57 1.66
CA GLN A 80 19.53 27.11 1.84
C GLN A 80 19.59 28.64 1.74
N GLU A 81 18.86 29.22 0.78
CA GLU A 81 18.93 30.66 0.48
C GLU A 81 17.97 31.51 1.32
N PHE A 82 16.83 30.96 1.75
CA PHE A 82 15.79 31.74 2.42
C PHE A 82 15.48 31.25 3.83
N PHE A 83 15.23 29.95 3.99
CA PHE A 83 14.76 29.42 5.27
C PHE A 83 15.82 29.48 6.37
N LEU A 84 17.01 28.92 6.14
CA LEU A 84 18.08 28.90 7.14
C LEU A 84 18.56 30.31 7.54
N PRO A 85 18.80 31.26 6.60
CA PRO A 85 19.18 32.63 6.97
C PRO A 85 18.12 33.35 7.79
N THR A 86 16.83 33.20 7.43
CA THR A 86 15.72 33.80 8.20
C THR A 86 15.67 33.23 9.62
N MET A 87 15.81 31.92 9.77
CA MET A 87 15.84 31.29 11.09
C MET A 87 17.05 31.71 11.93
N ALA A 88 18.20 31.92 11.31
CA ALA A 88 19.40 32.41 11.99
C ALA A 88 19.21 33.84 12.55
N GLN A 89 18.47 34.70 11.85
CA GLN A 89 18.15 36.06 12.35
C GLN A 89 17.25 36.04 13.60
N HIS A 90 16.40 35.03 13.72
CA HIS A 90 15.52 34.85 14.88
C HIS A 90 16.14 34.03 16.02
N ARG A 91 17.35 33.52 15.81
CA ARG A 91 18.10 32.80 16.84
C ARG A 91 18.71 33.83 17.80
N LYS A 92 18.02 34.05 18.92
CA LYS A 92 18.52 34.83 20.06
C LYS A 92 19.79 34.23 20.64
#